data_AF-A0A4P6ZKD9-F1
#
_entry.id   AF-A0A4P6ZKD9-F1
#
_cell.length_a   1.000
_cell.length_b   1.000
_cell.length_c   1.000
_cell.angle_alpha   90.00
_cell.angle_beta   90.00
_cell.angle_gamma   90.00
#
_symmetry.space_group_name_H-M   'P 1'
#
loop_
_entity.id
_entity.type
_entity.pdbx_description
1 polymer ?
#
loop_
_entity_poly.entity_id
_entity_poly.type
_entity_poly.pdbx_seq_one_letter_code
_entity_poly.pdbx_strand_id
1 'polypeptide(L)'
;MVIKLFFLQIVALFAICIILDWLRLIINKFHQKEFKLRLIDSMPILALIFIHQLTINPKGFSWDPVLIIGWMFIGILVLIHKAFTKHQLSHKNFYRTLWRIGDLYFLVAWIFAGIVSTL
;
A
#
# COMPACT_ATOMS: atom_id res chain seq x y z
N MET A 1 -14.26 -19.53 5.18
CA MET A 1 -14.79 -18.16 4.95
C MET A 1 -13.68 -17.22 4.46
N VAL A 2 -12.53 -17.21 5.13
CA VAL A 2 -11.38 -16.36 4.80
C VAL A 2 -10.81 -16.57 3.39
N ILE A 3 -10.72 -17.82 2.91
CA ILE A 3 -10.26 -18.09 1.53
C ILE A 3 -11.13 -17.36 0.48
N LYS A 4 -12.46 -17.34 0.66
CA LYS A 4 -13.37 -16.65 -0.26
C LYS A 4 -13.15 -15.13 -0.23
N LEU A 5 -12.89 -14.59 0.97
CA LEU A 5 -12.57 -13.18 1.16
C LEU A 5 -11.24 -12.83 0.47
N PHE A 6 -10.21 -13.66 0.61
CA PHE A 6 -8.92 -13.47 -0.05
C PHE A 6 -9.03 -13.46 -1.58
N PHE A 7 -9.75 -14.43 -2.17
CA PHE A 7 -10.01 -14.44 -3.61
C PHE A 7 -10.86 -13.24 -4.06
N LEU A 8 -11.84 -12.82 -3.25
CA LEU A 8 -12.63 -11.62 -3.51
C LEU A 8 -11.75 -10.36 -3.52
N GLN A 9 -10.78 -10.25 -2.61
CA GLN A 9 -9.82 -9.14 -2.58
C GLN A 9 -8.94 -9.11 -3.84
N ILE A 10 -8.50 -10.26 -4.36
CA ILE A 10 -7.78 -10.34 -5.64
C ILE A 10 -8.65 -9.78 -6.77
N VAL A 11 -9.91 -10.23 -6.88
CA VAL A 11 -10.84 -9.74 -7.90
C VAL A 11 -11.10 -8.23 -7.72
N ALA A 12 -11.26 -7.77 -6.48
CA ALA A 12 -11.42 -6.36 -6.16
C ALA A 12 -10.20 -5.52 -6.56
N LEU A 13 -8.97 -6.03 -6.36
CA LEU A 13 -7.75 -5.38 -6.83
C LEU A 13 -7.76 -5.19 -8.34
N PHE A 14 -8.11 -6.23 -9.11
CA PHE A 14 -8.22 -6.11 -10.57
C PHE A 14 -9.31 -5.12 -10.98
N ALA A 15 -10.48 -5.16 -10.33
CA ALA A 15 -11.57 -4.22 -10.59
C ALA A 15 -11.16 -2.76 -10.31
N ILE A 16 -10.51 -2.51 -9.16
CA ILE A 16 -10.01 -1.18 -8.79
C ILE A 16 -8.95 -0.72 -9.79
N CYS A 17 -8.05 -1.61 -10.23
CA CYS A 17 -7.07 -1.29 -11.25
C CYS A 17 -7.73 -0.82 -12.55
N ILE A 18 -8.74 -1.55 -13.03
CA ILE A 18 -9.49 -1.19 -14.23
C ILE A 18 -10.16 0.17 -14.04
N ILE A 19 -10.85 0.39 -12.91
CA ILE A 19 -11.54 1.65 -12.61
C ILE A 19 -10.56 2.83 -12.60
N LEU A 20 -9.41 2.67 -11.95
CA LEU A 20 -8.39 3.72 -11.85
C LEU A 20 -7.73 4.03 -13.21
N ASP A 21 -7.48 3.02 -14.04
CA ASP A 21 -6.98 3.23 -15.40
C ASP A 21 -8.02 3.95 -16.28
N TRP A 22 -9.30 3.55 -16.17
CA TRP A 22 -10.40 4.26 -16.82
C TRP A 22 -10.50 5.71 -16.35
N LEU A 23 -10.42 5.96 -15.04
CA LEU A 23 -10.43 7.30 -14.47
C LEU A 23 -9.25 8.13 -14.99
N ARG A 24 -8.06 7.53 -15.07
CA ARG A 24 -6.86 8.17 -15.63
C ARG A 24 -7.07 8.57 -17.10
N LEU A 25 -7.69 7.71 -17.91
CA LEU A 25 -8.02 8.01 -19.31
C LEU A 25 -9.00 9.17 -19.42
N ILE A 26 -10.05 9.18 -18.59
CA ILE A 26 -11.06 10.25 -18.56
C ILE A 26 -10.41 11.58 -18.13
N ILE A 27 -9.62 11.57 -17.05
CA ILE A 27 -8.95 12.78 -16.55
C ILE A 27 -7.98 13.34 -17.60
N ASN A 28 -7.19 12.49 -18.26
CA ASN A 28 -6.27 12.94 -19.31
C ASN A 28 -7.01 13.45 -20.56
N LYS A 29 -8.24 12.98 -20.81
CA LYS A 29 -9.10 13.51 -21.88
C LYS A 29 -9.64 14.91 -21.56
N PHE A 30 -9.94 15.19 -20.29
CA PHE A 30 -10.48 16.49 -19.85
C PHE A 30 -9.40 17.51 -19.45
N HIS A 31 -8.24 17.05 -19.00
CA HIS A 31 -7.15 17.89 -18.52
C HIS A 31 -5.92 17.73 -19.43
N GLN A 32 -5.53 18.79 -20.15
CA GLN A 32 -4.37 18.80 -21.07
C GLN A 32 -3.00 18.58 -20.38
N LYS A 33 -2.96 18.38 -19.05
CA LYS A 33 -1.75 18.01 -18.31
C LYS A 33 -1.80 16.53 -18.00
N GLU A 34 -0.78 15.79 -18.43
CA GLU A 34 -0.62 14.37 -18.13
C GLU A 34 -0.67 14.10 -16.62
N PHE A 35 -1.80 13.61 -16.14
CA PHE A 35 -1.91 13.19 -14.76
C PHE A 35 -1.23 11.84 -14.61
N LYS A 36 -0.06 11.85 -13.95
CA LYS A 36 0.78 10.66 -13.74
C LYS A 36 0.40 9.96 -12.43
N LEU A 37 -0.87 9.62 -12.26
CA LEU A 37 -1.27 8.63 -11.25
C LEU A 37 -0.80 7.26 -11.70
N ARG A 38 -0.01 6.58 -10.88
CA ARG A 38 0.32 5.17 -11.09
C ARG A 38 -0.53 4.36 -10.11
N LEU A 39 -1.14 3.29 -10.61
CA LEU A 39 -1.95 2.35 -9.84
C LEU A 39 -1.28 1.92 -8.54
N ILE A 40 0.02 1.65 -8.62
CA ILE A 40 0.84 1.20 -7.49
C ILE A 40 0.87 2.24 -6.36
N ASP A 41 0.59 3.52 -6.63
CA ASP A 41 0.55 4.58 -5.62
C ASP A 41 -0.63 4.41 -4.64
N SER A 42 -1.67 3.64 -5.01
CA SER A 42 -2.82 3.34 -4.14
C SER A 42 -2.68 2.03 -3.34
N MET A 43 -1.65 1.22 -3.65
CA MET A 43 -1.46 -0.09 -3.04
C MET A 43 -1.35 -0.07 -1.51
N PRO A 44 -0.60 0.85 -0.87
CA PRO A 44 -0.47 0.84 0.58
C PRO A 44 -1.83 0.97 1.29
N ILE A 45 -2.72 1.81 0.77
CA ILE A 45 -4.04 2.05 1.34
C ILE A 45 -4.93 0.82 1.16
N LEU A 46 -4.99 0.28 -0.05
CA LEU A 46 -5.80 -0.91 -0.35
C LEU A 46 -5.33 -2.14 0.42
N ALA A 47 -4.03 -2.35 0.47
CA ALA A 47 -3.43 -3.44 1.22
C ALA A 47 -3.73 -3.34 2.71
N LEU A 48 -3.73 -2.14 3.30
CA LEU A 48 -4.09 -1.94 4.70
C LEU A 48 -5.55 -2.36 4.99
N ILE A 49 -6.48 -1.96 4.12
CA ILE A 49 -7.90 -2.36 4.24
C ILE A 49 -8.05 -3.88 4.12
N PHE A 50 -7.33 -4.50 3.19
CA PHE A 50 -7.42 -5.95 3.00
C PHE A 50 -6.79 -6.74 4.13
N ILE A 51 -5.64 -6.29 4.64
CA ILE A 51 -5.00 -6.88 5.81
C ILE A 51 -5.91 -6.77 7.04
N HIS A 52 -6.53 -5.61 7.24
CA HIS A 52 -7.51 -5.42 8.31
C HIS A 52 -8.60 -6.50 8.27
N GLN A 53 -9.23 -6.66 7.10
CA GLN A 53 -10.30 -7.65 6.90
C GLN A 53 -9.84 -9.10 7.08
N LEU A 54 -8.59 -9.42 6.74
CA LEU A 54 -8.03 -10.78 6.89
C LEU A 54 -7.62 -11.09 8.33
N THR A 55 -7.22 -10.07 9.10
CA THR A 55 -6.56 -10.25 10.41
C THR A 55 -7.43 -9.83 11.59
N ILE A 56 -8.55 -9.15 11.35
CA ILE A 56 -9.46 -8.73 12.41
C ILE A 56 -10.01 -9.94 13.17
N ASN A 57 -9.79 -9.94 14.48
CA ASN A 57 -10.30 -10.97 15.37
C ASN A 57 -11.64 -10.57 15.99
N PRO A 58 -12.37 -11.49 16.67
CA PRO A 58 -13.65 -11.18 17.31
C PRO A 58 -13.60 -10.10 18.39
N LYS A 59 -12.39 -9.78 18.89
CA LYS A 59 -12.13 -8.72 19.87
C LYS A 59 -11.81 -7.38 19.21
N GLY A 60 -11.83 -7.30 17.87
CA GLY A 60 -11.58 -6.09 17.09
C GLY A 60 -10.10 -5.76 16.85
N PHE A 61 -9.16 -6.64 17.25
CA PHE A 61 -7.74 -6.42 16.97
C PHE A 61 -7.39 -6.87 15.55
N SER A 62 -6.70 -6.01 14.81
CA SER A 62 -6.09 -6.29 13.50
C SER A 62 -4.57 -6.15 13.58
N TRP A 63 -3.87 -6.58 12.53
CA TRP A 63 -2.42 -6.41 12.42
C TRP A 63 -1.99 -5.00 12.01
N ASP A 64 -2.92 -4.14 11.59
CA ASP A 64 -2.62 -2.82 11.05
C ASP A 64 -1.75 -1.95 11.98
N PRO A 65 -2.01 -1.87 13.31
CA PRO A 65 -1.17 -1.06 14.19
C PRO A 65 0.29 -1.52 14.18
N VAL A 66 0.52 -2.84 14.21
CA VAL A 66 1.87 -3.43 14.18
C VAL A 66 2.54 -3.13 12.84
N LEU A 67 1.80 -3.25 11.73
CA LEU A 67 2.32 -2.98 10.40
C LEU A 67 2.66 -1.51 10.19
N ILE A 68 1.82 -0.60 10.69
CA ILE A 68 2.06 0.85 10.65
C ILE A 68 3.32 1.18 11.46
N ILE A 69 3.49 0.61 12.67
CA ILE A 69 4.70 0.81 13.47
C ILE A 69 5.94 0.32 12.71
N GLY A 70 5.89 -0.87 12.10
CA GLY A 70 6.98 -1.39 11.29
C GLY A 70 7.31 -0.50 10.09
N TRP A 71 6.28 0.04 9.43
CA TRP A 71 6.46 0.97 8.30
C TRP A 71 7.06 2.31 8.75
N MET A 72 6.65 2.83 9.91
CA MET A 72 7.26 4.03 10.50
C MET A 72 8.74 3.79 10.85
N PHE A 73 9.08 2.61 11.39
CA PHE A 73 10.45 2.24 11.68
C PHE A 73 11.32 2.21 10.42
N ILE A 74 10.82 1.62 9.33
CA ILE A 74 11.47 1.67 8.01
C ILE A 74 11.65 3.13 7.56
N GLY A 75 10.65 3.99 7.78
CA GLY A 75 10.74 5.43 7.52
C GLY A 75 11.89 6.10 8.25
N ILE A 76 12.09 5.79 9.53
CA ILE A 76 13.22 6.30 10.32
C ILE A 76 14.54 5.83 9.71
N LEU A 77 14.68 4.55 9.38
CA LEU A 77 15.90 4.01 8.76
C LEU A 77 16.22 4.70 7.43
N VAL A 78 15.22 4.91 6.59
CA VAL A 78 15.38 5.62 5.30
C VAL A 78 15.80 7.07 5.52
N LEU A 79 15.25 7.73 6.55
CA LEU A 79 15.59 9.10 6.89
C LEU A 79 17.05 9.22 7.35
N ILE A 80 17.48 8.32 8.25
CA ILE A 80 18.86 8.23 8.74
C ILE A 80 19.81 7.99 7.55
N HIS A 81 19.52 7.00 6.71
CA HIS A 81 20.34 6.68 5.54
C HIS A 81 20.50 7.90 4.60
N LYS A 82 19.42 8.67 4.38
CA LYS A 82 19.48 9.88 3.55
C LYS A 82 20.24 11.03 4.19
N ALA A 83 20.16 11.18 5.51
CA ALA A 83 20.93 12.19 6.24
C ALA A 83 22.44 11.96 6.07
N PHE A 84 22.89 10.71 6.17
CA PHE A 84 24.30 10.35 5.98
C PHE A 84 24.77 10.46 4.52
N THR A 85 23.95 10.09 3.54
CA THR A 85 24.39 10.03 2.13
C THR A 85 24.29 11.34 1.36
N LYS A 86 23.29 12.18 1.66
CA LYS A 86 23.00 13.37 0.85
C LYS A 86 23.20 14.69 1.57
N HIS A 87 23.41 14.68 2.89
CA HIS A 87 23.54 15.86 3.76
C HIS A 87 22.41 16.91 3.64
N GLN A 88 21.33 16.59 2.89
CA GLN A 88 20.16 17.41 2.65
C GLN A 88 18.92 16.53 2.68
N LEU A 89 17.99 16.86 3.58
CA LEU A 89 16.72 16.16 3.74
C LEU A 89 15.69 16.72 2.73
N SER A 90 15.72 16.20 1.50
CA SER A 90 14.65 16.47 0.55
C SER A 90 13.39 15.70 0.93
N HIS A 91 12.41 16.38 1.55
CA HIS A 91 11.13 15.80 1.96
C HIS A 91 10.41 15.10 0.80
N LYS A 92 10.37 15.71 -0.38
CA LYS A 92 9.75 15.12 -1.58
C LYS A 92 10.34 13.76 -1.92
N ASN A 93 11.67 13.66 -1.92
CA ASN A 93 12.36 12.42 -2.22
C ASN A 93 12.19 11.41 -1.09
N PHE A 94 12.18 11.85 0.17
CA PHE A 94 11.89 11.00 1.32
C PHE A 94 10.53 10.31 1.19
N TYR A 95 9.45 11.09 1.09
CA TYR A 95 8.09 10.55 0.99
C TYR A 95 7.93 9.66 -0.23
N ARG A 96 8.50 10.03 -1.39
CA ARG A 96 8.45 9.17 -2.58
C ARG A 96 9.15 7.83 -2.35
N THR A 97 10.32 7.80 -1.71
CA THR A 97 11.03 6.55 -1.42
C THR A 97 10.28 5.73 -0.38
N LEU A 98 9.83 6.36 0.71
CA LEU A 98 9.08 5.69 1.77
C LEU A 98 7.79 5.06 1.24
N TRP A 99 7.08 5.78 0.37
CA TRP A 99 5.86 5.28 -0.26
C TRP A 99 6.15 4.07 -1.14
N ARG A 100 7.20 4.12 -1.97
CA ARG A 100 7.61 2.98 -2.81
C ARG A 100 8.02 1.75 -2.02
N ILE A 101 8.70 1.94 -0.90
CA ILE A 101 9.02 0.83 0.02
C ILE A 101 7.74 0.33 0.69
N GLY A 102 6.82 1.23 1.03
CA GLY A 102 5.48 0.93 1.52
C GLY A 102 4.70 0.03 0.56
N ASP A 103 4.72 0.32 -0.74
CA ASP A 103 4.08 -0.51 -1.78
C ASP A 103 4.49 -1.98 -1.63
N LEU A 104 5.80 -2.26 -1.51
CA LEU A 104 6.34 -3.61 -1.34
C LEU A 104 6.04 -4.18 0.06
N TYR A 105 6.26 -3.39 1.10
CA TYR A 105 6.07 -3.80 2.49
C TYR A 105 4.63 -4.26 2.75
N PHE A 106 3.64 -3.46 2.36
CA PHE A 106 2.24 -3.80 2.56
C PHE A 106 1.76 -4.92 1.63
N LEU A 107 2.32 -5.03 0.41
CA LEU A 107 2.02 -6.15 -0.47
C LEU A 107 2.50 -7.48 0.12
N VAL A 108 3.73 -7.52 0.64
CA VAL A 108 4.27 -8.71 1.34
C VAL A 108 3.43 -9.02 2.58
N ALA A 109 3.09 -8.00 3.38
CA ALA A 109 2.25 -8.18 4.57
C ALA A 109 0.86 -8.73 4.22
N TRP A 110 0.24 -8.28 3.13
CA TRP A 110 -1.05 -8.78 2.66
C TRP A 110 -0.98 -10.24 2.20
N ILE A 111 0.04 -10.62 1.44
CA ILE A 111 0.26 -12.03 1.05
C ILE A 111 0.45 -12.90 2.30
N PHE A 112 1.28 -12.45 3.25
CA PHE A 112 1.53 -13.18 4.48
C PHE A 112 0.28 -13.32 5.35
N ALA A 113 -0.50 -12.24 5.50
CA ALA A 113 -1.79 -12.27 6.19
C ALA A 113 -2.77 -13.24 5.50
N GLY A 114 -2.79 -13.25 4.17
CA GLY A 114 -3.55 -14.22 3.38
C GLY A 114 -3.17 -15.66 3.72
N ILE A 115 -1.88 -15.99 3.69
CA ILE A 115 -1.39 -17.35 4.00
C ILE A 115 -1.76 -17.75 5.43
N VAL A 116 -1.42 -16.92 6.42
CA VAL A 116 -1.65 -17.22 7.84
C VAL A 116 -3.14 -17.38 8.15
N SER A 117 -4.00 -16.59 7.51
CA SER A 117 -5.44 -16.64 7.73
C SER A 117 -6.13 -17.81 7.01
N THR A 118 -5.40 -18.54 6.15
CA THR A 118 -5.88 -19.75 5.44
C THR A 118 -5.38 -21.07 6.03
N LEU A 119 -4.37 -21.03 6.90
CA LEU A 119 -3.90 -22.16 7.71
C LEU A 119 -4.83 -22.37 8.92
#